data_AF-A0A199UZD9-F1
#
_entry.id   AF-A0A199UZD9-F1
#
_cell.length_a   1.000
_cell.length_b   1.000
_cell.length_c   1.000
_cell.angle_alpha   90.00
_cell.angle_beta   90.00
_cell.angle_gamma   90.00
#
_symmetry.space_group_name_H-M   'P 1'
#
loop_
_entity.id
_entity.type
_entity.pdbx_description
1 polymer ?
#
loop_
_entity_poly.entity_id
_entity_poly.type
_entity_poly.pdbx_seq_one_letter_code
_entity_poly.pdbx_strand_id
1 'polypeptide(L)'
;MRSPYLPHQQLQQISHDPTPILHAMQSANTPPPITPSPNRRHVRTSALYAPPPSYRNHSGPPLPQPGAIRTARPASVHAVVSYLQSKGLLSRTSPASSHVPSILTADVRAHLSPVFAFLSRDLRVPGPDIRRVVNKCPRLLTASVRDRLRPNLLFLHRLGFTDQTALAYRDPILLVASVENTLMPKLDYLASLGLSRDEAAAMVRRCPGLFTFSIEKNFKPKYEYFAQAMGGSAGELKEFPQYFAFSLEKRIKPRHVKWWRRGEDAPRGFAQEHGCGV
;
A
#
# COMPACT_ATOMS: atom_id res chain seq x y z
N MET A 1 35.33 -47.57 42.10
CA MET A 1 36.19 -47.18 40.96
C MET A 1 35.54 -45.97 40.29
N ARG A 2 35.97 -44.76 40.67
CA ARG A 2 36.86 -43.83 39.92
C ARG A 2 36.18 -43.14 38.72
N SER A 3 35.93 -41.84 38.94
CA SER A 3 35.73 -40.72 38.00
C SER A 3 36.96 -40.53 37.06
N PRO A 4 36.93 -39.68 36.00
CA PRO A 4 37.04 -38.22 36.20
C PRO A 4 36.20 -37.31 35.25
N TYR A 5 35.56 -36.30 35.86
CA TYR A 5 35.49 -34.86 35.55
C TYR A 5 35.73 -34.28 34.14
N LEU A 6 34.93 -33.28 33.74
CA LEU A 6 35.26 -31.82 33.67
C LEU A 6 34.03 -30.97 33.24
N PRO A 7 33.98 -29.63 33.48
CA PRO A 7 32.86 -28.91 34.08
C PRO A 7 32.20 -27.85 33.17
N HIS A 8 31.00 -27.40 33.57
CA HIS A 8 30.15 -26.37 32.96
C HIS A 8 30.68 -24.91 32.96
N GLN A 9 31.99 -24.70 32.80
CA GLN A 9 32.58 -23.37 32.63
C GLN A 9 33.20 -23.20 31.23
N GLN A 10 32.37 -23.15 30.19
CA GLN A 10 32.74 -22.55 28.90
C GLN A 10 31.49 -22.43 28.02
N LEU A 11 30.77 -21.31 28.18
CA LEU A 11 29.94 -20.66 27.15
C LEU A 11 29.57 -19.21 27.54
N GLN A 12 30.01 -18.73 28.72
CA GLN A 12 30.19 -17.30 28.97
C GLN A 12 31.44 -16.80 28.24
N GLN A 13 31.38 -16.68 26.91
CA GLN A 13 32.28 -15.81 26.13
C GLN A 13 31.77 -15.68 24.68
N ILE A 14 30.54 -15.21 24.52
CA ILE A 14 30.21 -14.34 23.38
C ILE A 14 29.57 -13.10 23.99
N SER A 15 30.44 -12.18 24.38
CA SER A 15 30.10 -10.78 24.58
C SER A 15 29.56 -10.26 23.23
N HIS A 16 28.24 -10.26 23.07
CA HIS A 16 27.60 -9.32 22.17
C HIS A 16 27.20 -8.12 23.01
N ASP A 17 28.20 -7.28 23.25
CA ASP A 17 28.02 -5.92 23.72
C ASP A 17 27.09 -5.17 22.73
N PRO A 18 25.88 -4.74 23.14
CA PRO A 18 24.93 -4.08 22.23
C PRO A 18 25.22 -2.58 22.05
N THR A 19 26.35 -2.10 22.57
CA THR A 19 26.77 -0.69 22.48
C THR A 19 27.12 -0.14 21.09
N PRO A 20 27.37 -0.89 20.00
CA PRO A 20 27.71 -0.26 18.71
C PRO A 20 26.54 0.48 18.04
N ILE A 21 25.28 0.09 18.31
CA ILE A 21 24.12 0.62 17.58
C ILE A 21 23.64 1.96 18.16
N LEU A 22 23.83 2.18 19.47
CA LEU A 22 23.47 3.44 20.14
C LEU A 22 24.35 4.62 19.69
N HIS A 23 25.65 4.37 19.45
CA HIS A 23 26.58 5.41 18.97
C HIS A 23 26.33 5.81 17.50
N ALA A 24 25.80 4.89 16.69
CA ALA A 24 25.42 5.15 15.30
C ALA A 24 24.13 5.99 15.16
N MET A 25 23.23 5.93 16.14
CA MET A 25 21.99 6.73 16.13
C MET A 25 22.18 8.18 16.60
N GLN A 26 23.33 8.53 17.18
CA GLN A 26 23.63 9.87 17.68
C GLN A 26 24.51 10.72 16.75
N SER A 27 25.05 10.15 15.65
CA SER A 27 26.05 10.82 14.79
C SER A 27 25.56 11.27 13.41
N ALA A 28 24.30 11.02 13.04
CA ALA A 28 23.74 11.47 11.75
C ALA A 28 22.96 12.80 11.88
N ASN A 29 23.67 13.91 12.12
CA ASN A 29 23.06 15.25 12.08
C ASN A 29 24.03 16.38 11.65
N THR A 30 24.88 16.09 10.66
CA THR A 30 25.67 17.13 9.96
C THR A 30 25.57 16.92 8.44
N PRO A 31 25.13 17.93 7.67
CA PRO A 31 25.09 17.84 6.21
C PRO A 31 26.52 17.91 5.62
N PRO A 32 26.86 17.12 4.59
CA PRO A 32 28.17 17.19 3.96
C PRO A 32 28.30 18.42 3.03
N PRO A 33 29.52 18.95 2.83
CA PRO A 33 29.76 20.12 1.98
C PRO A 33 29.64 19.78 0.49
N ILE A 34 29.07 20.72 -0.26
CA ILE A 34 28.93 20.66 -1.72
C ILE A 34 30.29 21.02 -2.33
N THR A 35 30.92 20.08 -3.05
CA THR A 35 32.07 20.36 -3.93
C THR A 35 31.71 20.02 -5.38
N PRO A 36 32.12 20.86 -6.36
CA PRO A 36 31.86 20.61 -7.77
C PRO A 36 32.93 19.66 -8.34
N SER A 37 32.53 18.68 -9.14
CA SER A 37 33.46 17.82 -9.88
C SER A 37 33.22 17.92 -11.39
N PRO A 38 34.29 17.93 -12.22
CA PRO A 38 34.23 18.36 -13.61
C PRO A 38 33.94 17.22 -14.61
N ASN A 39 33.60 17.66 -15.82
CA ASN A 39 33.15 16.88 -16.97
C ASN A 39 34.21 15.95 -17.61
N ARG A 40 33.73 14.74 -17.98
CA ARG A 40 33.85 14.09 -19.31
C ARG A 40 35.23 13.54 -19.76
N ARG A 41 35.29 12.22 -20.05
CA ARG A 41 35.31 11.65 -21.43
C ARG A 41 35.51 10.12 -21.47
N HIS A 42 34.67 9.50 -22.31
CA HIS A 42 34.85 8.32 -23.15
C HIS A 42 35.82 7.20 -22.78
N VAL A 43 35.27 6.00 -22.56
CA VAL A 43 35.82 4.74 -23.09
C VAL A 43 34.68 3.91 -23.67
N ARG A 44 34.87 3.46 -24.91
CA ARG A 44 34.01 2.51 -25.65
C ARG A 44 34.40 1.09 -25.26
N THR A 45 33.43 0.22 -25.04
CA THR A 45 33.63 -1.23 -25.21
C THR A 45 32.30 -1.90 -25.57
N SER A 46 32.24 -2.44 -26.78
CA SER A 46 31.18 -3.29 -27.31
C SER A 46 31.32 -4.70 -26.75
N ALA A 47 30.21 -5.36 -26.42
CA ALA A 47 29.82 -6.67 -26.96
C ALA A 47 28.63 -7.29 -26.18
N LEU A 48 27.64 -7.74 -26.96
CA LEU A 48 26.63 -8.77 -26.66
C LEU A 48 25.51 -8.43 -25.66
N TYR A 49 24.51 -7.70 -26.15
CA TYR A 49 23.12 -7.99 -25.80
C TYR A 49 22.24 -7.75 -27.03
N ALA A 50 21.62 -8.81 -27.55
CA ALA A 50 20.65 -8.72 -28.63
C ALA A 50 19.36 -8.08 -28.10
N PRO A 51 18.76 -7.09 -28.78
CA PRO A 51 17.49 -6.51 -28.36
C PRO A 51 16.32 -7.46 -28.70
N PRO A 52 15.28 -7.54 -27.85
CA PRO A 52 14.06 -8.29 -28.18
C PRO A 52 13.26 -7.57 -29.29
N PRO A 53 12.41 -8.30 -30.03
CA PRO A 53 11.72 -7.77 -31.20
C PRO A 53 10.78 -6.62 -30.86
N SER A 54 10.85 -5.61 -31.72
CA SER A 54 10.07 -4.37 -31.73
C SER A 54 8.57 -4.67 -31.74
N TYR A 55 7.91 -4.44 -30.61
CA TYR A 55 6.45 -4.36 -30.56
C TYR A 55 5.99 -3.03 -31.16
N ARG A 56 5.61 -3.14 -32.43
CA ARG A 56 4.53 -2.44 -33.14
C ARG A 56 3.73 -1.47 -32.27
N ASN A 57 3.78 -0.20 -32.64
CA ASN A 57 3.01 0.92 -32.10
C ASN A 57 1.56 0.54 -31.77
N HIS A 58 1.27 0.36 -30.48
CA HIS A 58 -0.06 0.63 -29.96
C HIS A 58 -0.06 2.07 -29.47
N SER A 59 -0.74 2.92 -30.23
CA SER A 59 -1.22 4.22 -29.82
C SER A 59 -1.99 4.07 -28.49
N GLY A 60 -1.29 4.28 -27.37
CA GLY A 60 -1.94 4.53 -26.09
C GLY A 60 -2.78 5.82 -26.19
N PRO A 61 -3.90 5.93 -25.47
CA PRO A 61 -4.65 7.17 -25.45
C PRO A 61 -3.75 8.31 -24.93
N PRO A 62 -3.80 9.51 -25.56
CA PRO A 62 -2.95 10.61 -25.17
C PRO A 62 -3.21 11.03 -23.72
N LEU A 63 -2.15 11.45 -23.04
CA LEU A 63 -2.25 12.10 -21.72
C LEU A 63 -3.30 13.23 -21.78
N PRO A 64 -4.13 13.40 -20.74
CA PRO A 64 -5.15 14.44 -20.73
C PRO A 64 -4.48 15.82 -20.79
N GLN A 65 -4.65 16.49 -21.92
CA GLN A 65 -4.11 17.82 -22.16
C GLN A 65 -4.80 18.85 -21.24
N PRO A 66 -4.09 19.83 -20.66
CA PRO A 66 -4.64 20.86 -19.75
C PRO A 66 -5.72 21.80 -20.35
N GLY A 67 -6.26 21.51 -21.54
CA GLY A 67 -7.29 22.29 -22.23
C GLY A 67 -8.67 21.63 -22.35
N ALA A 68 -8.85 20.39 -21.88
CA ALA A 68 -10.06 19.60 -22.13
C ALA A 68 -11.37 20.26 -21.66
N ILE A 69 -11.32 21.07 -20.59
CA ILE A 69 -12.50 21.78 -20.07
C ILE A 69 -12.91 22.93 -21.00
N ARG A 70 -11.96 23.59 -21.68
CA ARG A 70 -12.23 24.75 -22.55
C ARG A 70 -12.69 24.36 -23.95
N THR A 71 -12.46 23.11 -24.36
CA THR A 71 -12.82 22.58 -25.69
C THR A 71 -14.03 21.64 -25.67
N ALA A 72 -14.51 21.25 -24.48
CA ALA A 72 -15.73 20.47 -24.35
C ALA A 72 -16.95 21.29 -24.78
N ARG A 73 -17.81 20.71 -25.63
CA ARG A 73 -19.08 21.35 -26.02
C ARG A 73 -19.91 21.62 -24.75
N PRO A 74 -20.41 22.85 -24.53
CA PRO A 74 -21.18 23.20 -23.33
C PRO A 74 -22.38 22.28 -23.05
N ALA A 75 -23.03 21.77 -24.11
CA ALA A 75 -24.12 20.80 -24.00
C ALA A 75 -23.70 19.47 -23.36
N SER A 76 -22.45 19.04 -23.55
CA SER A 76 -21.90 17.83 -22.96
C SER A 76 -21.66 17.98 -21.46
N VAL A 77 -21.20 19.16 -21.03
CA VAL A 77 -20.97 19.46 -19.60
C VAL A 77 -22.29 19.53 -18.86
N HIS A 78 -23.32 20.16 -19.44
CA HIS A 78 -24.66 20.21 -18.86
C HIS A 78 -25.26 18.80 -18.73
N ALA A 79 -25.15 17.95 -19.76
CA ALA A 79 -25.62 16.57 -19.70
C ALA A 79 -24.95 15.75 -18.59
N VAL A 80 -23.64 15.91 -18.39
CA VAL A 80 -22.91 15.26 -17.28
C VAL A 80 -23.40 15.78 -15.93
N VAL A 81 -23.54 17.10 -15.77
CA VAL A 81 -24.03 17.71 -14.53
C VAL A 81 -25.44 17.25 -14.21
N SER A 82 -26.38 17.30 -15.17
CA SER A 82 -27.75 16.81 -15.00
C SER A 82 -27.78 15.32 -14.66
N TYR A 83 -26.92 14.51 -15.30
CA TYR A 83 -26.82 13.09 -14.99
C TYR A 83 -26.32 12.85 -13.56
N LEU A 84 -25.25 13.52 -13.14
CA LEU A 84 -24.71 13.41 -11.78
C LEU A 84 -25.71 13.93 -10.72
N GLN A 85 -26.47 14.99 -11.04
CA GLN A 85 -27.60 15.47 -10.22
C GLN A 85 -28.69 14.40 -10.09
N SER A 86 -29.08 13.75 -11.18
CA SER A 86 -30.06 12.65 -11.16
C SER A 86 -29.62 11.46 -10.31
N LYS A 87 -28.31 11.27 -10.13
CA LYS A 87 -27.71 10.26 -9.25
C LYS A 87 -27.47 10.74 -7.82
N GLY A 88 -27.92 11.96 -7.48
CA GLY A 88 -27.78 12.56 -6.15
C GLY A 88 -26.36 13.01 -5.80
N LEU A 89 -25.45 13.10 -6.76
CA LEU A 89 -24.03 13.42 -6.51
C LEU A 89 -23.73 14.92 -6.42
N LEU A 90 -24.60 15.79 -6.95
CA LEU A 90 -24.38 17.24 -7.06
C LEU A 90 -25.43 18.09 -6.33
N SER A 91 -25.77 17.73 -5.09
CA SER A 91 -26.67 18.56 -4.25
C SER A 91 -25.85 19.51 -3.37
N ARG A 92 -25.73 20.78 -3.81
CA ARG A 92 -25.24 22.04 -3.15
C ARG A 92 -24.04 22.02 -2.17
N THR A 93 -23.44 20.88 -1.84
CA THR A 93 -22.48 20.68 -0.73
C THR A 93 -21.47 19.54 -0.97
N SER A 94 -21.42 18.93 -2.16
CA SER A 94 -20.64 17.71 -2.39
C SER A 94 -19.18 17.98 -2.82
N PRO A 95 -18.16 17.54 -2.04
CA PRO A 95 -16.74 17.65 -2.42
C PRO A 95 -16.34 16.73 -3.58
N ALA A 96 -17.17 15.78 -4.01
CA ALA A 96 -16.84 14.88 -5.13
C ALA A 96 -16.61 15.62 -6.46
N SER A 97 -17.27 16.75 -6.70
CA SER A 97 -17.10 17.55 -7.92
C SER A 97 -15.82 18.39 -7.93
N SER A 98 -15.30 18.78 -6.76
CA SER A 98 -14.10 19.64 -6.68
C SER A 98 -12.82 18.84 -6.89
N HIS A 99 -12.84 17.54 -6.62
CA HIS A 99 -11.65 16.70 -6.68
C HIS A 99 -11.38 16.05 -8.04
N VAL A 100 -12.31 16.16 -9.00
CA VAL A 100 -12.19 15.46 -10.29
C VAL A 100 -12.62 16.36 -11.45
N PRO A 101 -11.80 17.35 -11.85
CA PRO A 101 -12.14 18.25 -12.96
C PRO A 101 -12.34 17.53 -14.31
N SER A 102 -11.70 16.37 -14.51
CA SER A 102 -11.82 15.57 -15.74
C SER A 102 -13.16 14.86 -15.92
N ILE A 103 -13.99 14.77 -14.88
CA ILE A 103 -15.29 14.10 -15.00
C ILE A 103 -16.30 14.93 -15.79
N LEU A 104 -16.16 16.25 -15.74
CA LEU A 104 -17.07 17.18 -16.43
C LEU A 104 -16.96 17.08 -17.95
N THR A 105 -15.89 16.47 -18.43
CA THR A 105 -15.64 16.19 -19.86
C THR A 105 -15.87 14.72 -20.22
N ALA A 106 -16.28 13.87 -19.27
CA ALA A 106 -16.48 12.45 -19.51
C ALA A 106 -17.82 12.17 -20.21
N ASP A 107 -17.86 11.12 -21.04
CA ASP A 107 -19.10 10.70 -21.70
C ASP A 107 -20.04 9.97 -20.73
N VAL A 108 -21.29 10.42 -20.66
CA VAL A 108 -22.30 9.84 -19.75
C VAL A 108 -22.60 8.38 -20.09
N ARG A 109 -22.74 8.04 -21.37
CA ARG A 109 -23.17 6.70 -21.81
C ARG A 109 -22.02 5.71 -21.85
N ALA A 110 -20.87 6.13 -22.35
CA ALA A 110 -19.71 5.29 -22.56
C ALA A 110 -18.85 5.14 -21.29
N HIS A 111 -18.89 6.10 -20.36
CA HIS A 111 -18.06 6.07 -19.16
C HIS A 111 -18.87 6.00 -17.86
N LEU A 112 -19.71 7.00 -17.59
CA LEU A 112 -20.37 7.12 -16.29
C LEU A 112 -21.41 6.02 -16.07
N SER A 113 -22.30 5.79 -17.03
CA SER A 113 -23.35 4.76 -16.94
C SER A 113 -22.78 3.37 -16.60
N PRO A 114 -21.71 2.88 -17.26
CA PRO A 114 -21.01 1.66 -16.84
C PRO A 114 -20.53 1.67 -15.39
N VAL A 115 -19.99 2.78 -14.88
CA VAL A 115 -19.54 2.86 -13.48
C VAL A 115 -20.71 2.69 -12.51
N PHE A 116 -21.83 3.38 -12.75
CA PHE A 116 -23.03 3.22 -11.91
C PHE A 116 -23.63 1.81 -12.01
N ALA A 117 -23.61 1.21 -13.21
CA ALA A 117 -24.03 -0.17 -13.40
C ALA A 117 -23.12 -1.14 -12.64
N PHE A 118 -21.80 -0.91 -12.63
CA PHE A 118 -20.84 -1.68 -11.85
C PHE A 118 -21.11 -1.59 -10.34
N LEU A 119 -21.28 -0.37 -9.81
CA LEU A 119 -21.61 -0.18 -8.40
C LEU A 119 -22.91 -0.91 -8.00
N SER A 120 -23.93 -0.85 -8.85
CA SER A 120 -25.24 -1.43 -8.54
C SER A 120 -25.28 -2.95 -8.74
N ARG A 121 -24.66 -3.48 -9.80
CA ARG A 121 -24.76 -4.89 -10.20
C ARG A 121 -23.62 -5.73 -9.68
N ASP A 122 -22.38 -5.27 -9.87
CA ASP A 122 -21.17 -6.01 -9.52
C ASP A 122 -20.86 -5.89 -8.01
N LEU A 123 -21.04 -4.69 -7.43
CA LEU A 123 -20.82 -4.46 -5.98
C LEU A 123 -22.09 -4.51 -5.12
N ARG A 124 -23.27 -4.64 -5.74
CA ARG A 124 -24.57 -4.70 -5.05
C ARG A 124 -24.88 -3.50 -4.15
N VAL A 125 -24.38 -2.31 -4.50
CA VAL A 125 -24.65 -1.08 -3.75
C VAL A 125 -26.08 -0.61 -4.03
N PRO A 126 -26.94 -0.44 -3.01
CA PRO A 126 -28.27 0.12 -3.18
C PRO A 126 -28.21 1.55 -3.75
N GLY A 127 -29.17 1.91 -4.59
CA GLY A 127 -29.24 3.24 -5.22
C GLY A 127 -29.00 4.43 -4.29
N PRO A 128 -29.66 4.49 -3.10
CA PRO A 128 -29.45 5.57 -2.14
C PRO A 128 -28.01 5.71 -1.61
N ASP A 129 -27.26 4.60 -1.58
CA ASP A 129 -25.91 4.54 -1.00
C ASP A 129 -24.80 4.80 -2.01
N ILE A 130 -25.10 4.80 -3.31
CA ILE A 130 -24.12 5.09 -4.37
C ILE A 130 -23.40 6.41 -4.09
N ARG A 131 -24.14 7.45 -3.66
CA ARG A 131 -23.56 8.75 -3.29
C ARG A 131 -22.50 8.62 -2.20
N ARG A 132 -22.76 7.81 -1.18
CA ARG A 132 -21.85 7.60 -0.05
C ARG A 132 -20.55 6.92 -0.52
N VAL A 133 -20.65 5.89 -1.34
CA VAL A 133 -19.50 5.16 -1.91
C VAL A 133 -18.66 6.07 -2.81
N VAL A 134 -19.31 6.82 -3.70
CA VAL A 134 -18.64 7.76 -4.61
C VAL A 134 -17.95 8.89 -3.84
N ASN A 135 -18.58 9.44 -2.80
CA ASN A 135 -17.96 10.48 -1.97
C ASN A 135 -16.73 9.93 -1.21
N LYS A 136 -16.75 8.66 -0.80
CA LYS A 136 -15.61 7.99 -0.16
C LYS A 136 -14.45 7.79 -1.14
N CYS A 137 -14.74 7.47 -2.41
CA CYS A 137 -13.72 7.30 -3.45
C CYS A 137 -14.16 7.90 -4.79
N PRO A 138 -13.96 9.22 -5.00
CA PRO A 138 -14.33 9.89 -6.25
C PRO A 138 -13.62 9.31 -7.49
N ARG A 139 -12.45 8.69 -7.29
CA ARG A 139 -11.68 8.01 -8.34
C ARG A 139 -12.43 6.85 -9.01
N LEU A 140 -13.48 6.31 -8.39
CA LEU A 140 -14.33 5.30 -9.03
C LEU A 140 -14.96 5.84 -10.32
N LEU A 141 -15.29 7.14 -10.35
CA LEU A 141 -15.97 7.76 -11.48
C LEU A 141 -15.05 8.07 -12.67
N THR A 142 -13.72 7.95 -12.50
CA THR A 142 -12.74 8.13 -13.59
C THR A 142 -12.06 6.84 -13.99
N ALA A 143 -12.32 5.75 -13.28
CA ALA A 143 -11.73 4.46 -13.57
C ALA A 143 -12.48 3.75 -14.71
N SER A 144 -11.74 3.12 -15.63
CA SER A 144 -12.34 2.23 -16.64
C SER A 144 -12.96 1.02 -15.96
N VAL A 145 -14.25 0.78 -16.18
CA VAL A 145 -14.93 -0.43 -15.66
C VAL A 145 -14.30 -1.70 -16.24
N ARG A 146 -14.02 -1.69 -17.56
CA ARG A 146 -13.50 -2.83 -18.30
C ARG A 146 -12.05 -3.14 -17.94
N ASP A 147 -11.21 -2.11 -17.88
CA ASP A 147 -9.76 -2.29 -17.81
C ASP A 147 -9.21 -2.12 -16.38
N ARG A 148 -10.02 -1.60 -15.45
CA ARG A 148 -9.61 -1.37 -14.05
C ARG A 148 -10.56 -2.04 -13.07
N LEU A 149 -11.82 -1.61 -12.99
CA LEU A 149 -12.70 -1.98 -11.87
C LEU A 149 -13.02 -3.49 -11.84
N ARG A 150 -13.43 -4.08 -12.97
CA ARG A 150 -13.75 -5.51 -13.06
C ARG A 150 -12.53 -6.42 -12.90
N PRO A 151 -11.40 -6.18 -13.58
CA PRO A 151 -10.17 -6.95 -13.34
C PRO A 151 -9.71 -6.89 -11.89
N ASN A 152 -9.75 -5.70 -11.27
CA ASN A 152 -9.42 -5.56 -9.85
C ASN A 152 -10.37 -6.33 -8.95
N LEU A 153 -11.68 -6.25 -9.20
CA LEU A 153 -12.67 -7.00 -8.43
C LEU A 153 -12.38 -8.51 -8.49
N LEU A 154 -12.13 -9.05 -9.70
CA LEU A 154 -11.77 -10.46 -9.88
C LEU A 154 -10.47 -10.83 -9.15
N PHE A 155 -9.44 -9.98 -9.23
CA PHE A 155 -8.19 -10.18 -8.52
C PHE A 155 -8.40 -10.20 -6.99
N LEU A 156 -9.17 -9.25 -6.46
CA LEU A 156 -9.51 -9.18 -5.03
C LEU A 156 -10.33 -10.41 -4.60
N HIS A 157 -11.27 -10.89 -5.42
CA HIS A 157 -11.99 -12.14 -5.18
C HIS A 157 -11.05 -13.34 -5.09
N ARG A 158 -10.06 -13.43 -5.98
CA ARG A 158 -9.04 -14.50 -5.94
C ARG A 158 -8.16 -14.43 -4.69
N LEU A 159 -7.95 -13.23 -4.14
CA LEU A 159 -7.28 -13.03 -2.84
C LEU A 159 -8.19 -13.30 -1.62
N GLY A 160 -9.45 -13.66 -1.83
CA GLY A 160 -10.41 -13.96 -0.78
C GLY A 160 -11.22 -12.76 -0.27
N PHE A 161 -11.18 -11.62 -0.95
CA PHE A 161 -12.09 -10.49 -0.67
C PHE A 161 -13.45 -10.75 -1.31
N THR A 162 -14.29 -11.53 -0.63
CA THR A 162 -15.61 -11.93 -1.14
C THR A 162 -16.74 -10.99 -0.73
N ASP A 163 -16.55 -10.19 0.33
CA ASP A 163 -17.54 -9.22 0.79
C ASP A 163 -17.53 -7.95 -0.08
N GLN A 164 -18.47 -7.88 -1.03
CA GLN A 164 -18.64 -6.72 -1.90
C GLN A 164 -19.04 -5.46 -1.13
N THR A 165 -19.74 -5.61 0.00
CA THR A 165 -20.13 -4.48 0.85
C THR A 165 -18.90 -3.88 1.54
N ALA A 166 -18.02 -4.71 2.11
CA ALA A 166 -16.77 -4.21 2.66
C ALA A 166 -15.93 -3.50 1.59
N LEU A 167 -15.80 -4.08 0.38
CA LEU A 167 -15.06 -3.46 -0.72
C LEU A 167 -15.68 -2.13 -1.17
N ALA A 168 -17.01 -2.02 -1.22
CA ALA A 168 -17.68 -0.79 -1.65
C ALA A 168 -17.57 0.34 -0.61
N TYR A 169 -17.81 0.03 0.68
CA TYR A 169 -17.97 1.06 1.70
C TYR A 169 -16.72 1.31 2.55
N ARG A 170 -15.88 0.29 2.78
CA ARG A 170 -14.67 0.40 3.62
C ARG A 170 -13.43 0.65 2.78
N ASP A 171 -13.22 -0.17 1.75
CA ASP A 171 -11.97 -0.19 0.98
C ASP A 171 -12.13 0.05 -0.54
N PRO A 172 -12.95 1.03 -1.00
CA PRO A 172 -13.18 1.25 -2.44
C PRO A 172 -11.92 1.66 -3.22
N ILE A 173 -10.89 2.11 -2.52
CA ILE A 173 -9.59 2.46 -3.12
C ILE A 173 -8.91 1.24 -3.76
N LEU A 174 -9.17 0.02 -3.29
CA LEU A 174 -8.59 -1.21 -3.84
C LEU A 174 -9.10 -1.50 -5.25
N LEU A 175 -10.35 -1.11 -5.54
CA LEU A 175 -10.97 -1.29 -6.86
C LEU A 175 -10.35 -0.39 -7.94
N VAL A 176 -9.70 0.70 -7.54
CA VAL A 176 -9.06 1.67 -8.46
C VAL A 176 -7.52 1.62 -8.42
N ALA A 177 -6.94 0.80 -7.55
CA ALA A 177 -5.49 0.62 -7.44
C ALA A 177 -4.92 -0.11 -8.67
N SER A 178 -3.62 0.03 -8.96
CA SER A 178 -3.00 -0.82 -9.98
C SER A 178 -2.70 -2.20 -9.37
N VAL A 179 -3.22 -3.28 -9.96
CA VAL A 179 -2.85 -4.64 -9.53
C VAL A 179 -1.34 -4.83 -9.70
N GLU A 180 -0.81 -4.54 -10.88
CA GLU A 180 0.60 -4.73 -11.25
C GLU A 180 1.55 -3.81 -10.50
N ASN A 181 1.18 -2.53 -10.33
CA ASN A 181 2.11 -1.53 -9.80
C ASN A 181 1.86 -1.21 -8.32
N THR A 182 0.85 -1.79 -7.70
CA THR A 182 0.49 -1.45 -6.31
C THR A 182 0.12 -2.65 -5.46
N LEU A 183 -0.81 -3.49 -5.90
CA LEU A 183 -1.29 -4.61 -5.07
C LEU A 183 -0.29 -5.78 -5.06
N MET A 184 0.14 -6.25 -6.23
CA MET A 184 1.09 -7.37 -6.33
C MET A 184 2.44 -7.05 -5.68
N PRO A 185 3.09 -5.89 -5.90
CA PRO A 185 4.37 -5.58 -5.26
C PRO A 185 4.30 -5.60 -3.73
N LYS A 186 3.15 -5.25 -3.14
CA LYS A 186 2.95 -5.29 -1.68
C LYS A 186 2.79 -6.72 -1.17
N LEU A 187 2.10 -7.57 -1.91
CA LEU A 187 2.01 -8.99 -1.59
C LEU A 187 3.37 -9.69 -1.74
N ASP A 188 4.08 -9.41 -2.83
CA ASP A 188 5.41 -9.97 -3.09
C ASP A 188 6.41 -9.54 -2.02
N TYR A 189 6.35 -8.27 -1.59
CA TYR A 189 7.16 -7.80 -0.47
C TYR A 189 6.82 -8.56 0.82
N LEU A 190 5.55 -8.69 1.20
CA LEU A 190 5.16 -9.43 2.41
C LEU A 190 5.62 -10.90 2.34
N ALA A 191 5.50 -11.55 1.18
CA ALA A 191 6.01 -12.89 0.96
C ALA A 191 7.54 -12.96 1.09
N SER A 192 8.27 -11.94 0.61
CA SER A 192 9.73 -11.86 0.71
C SER A 192 10.25 -11.79 2.15
N LEU A 193 9.38 -11.49 3.13
CA LEU A 193 9.72 -11.52 4.55
C LEU A 193 9.79 -12.94 5.13
N GLY A 194 9.55 -13.97 4.32
CA GLY A 194 9.49 -15.37 4.74
C GLY A 194 8.07 -15.89 4.97
N LEU A 195 7.05 -15.15 4.51
CA LEU A 195 5.66 -15.61 4.49
C LEU A 195 5.36 -16.34 3.18
N SER A 196 4.52 -17.36 3.22
CA SER A 196 3.92 -17.88 1.98
C SER A 196 2.98 -16.84 1.34
N ARG A 197 2.72 -16.97 0.04
CA ARG A 197 1.75 -16.10 -0.66
C ARG A 197 0.36 -16.14 -0.02
N ASP A 198 -0.07 -17.30 0.43
CA ASP A 198 -1.38 -17.48 1.08
C ASP A 198 -1.42 -16.80 2.45
N GLU A 199 -0.32 -16.84 3.21
CA GLU A 199 -0.23 -16.12 4.48
C GLU A 199 -0.22 -14.61 4.28
N ALA A 200 0.51 -14.11 3.29
CA ALA A 200 0.48 -12.70 2.92
C ALA A 200 -0.92 -12.27 2.49
N ALA A 201 -1.61 -13.09 1.68
CA ALA A 201 -3.00 -12.85 1.28
C ALA A 201 -3.96 -12.85 2.49
N ALA A 202 -3.82 -13.80 3.41
CA ALA A 202 -4.61 -13.86 4.64
C ALA A 202 -4.35 -12.65 5.56
N MET A 203 -3.12 -12.16 5.61
CA MET A 203 -2.72 -10.98 6.36
C MET A 203 -3.37 -9.71 5.81
N VAL A 204 -3.31 -9.47 4.48
CA VAL A 204 -3.96 -8.29 3.87
C VAL A 204 -5.48 -8.37 3.91
N ARG A 205 -6.07 -9.58 3.89
CA ARG A 205 -7.53 -9.74 4.05
C ARG A 205 -8.01 -9.32 5.44
N ARG A 206 -7.22 -9.61 6.48
CA ARG A 206 -7.49 -9.14 7.85
C ARG A 206 -7.20 -7.64 8.02
N CYS A 207 -6.22 -7.11 7.30
CA CYS A 207 -5.85 -5.70 7.35
C CYS A 207 -5.69 -5.09 5.94
N PRO A 208 -6.81 -4.72 5.27
CA PRO A 208 -6.76 -4.20 3.90
C PRO A 208 -5.97 -2.89 3.77
N GLY A 209 -5.90 -2.13 4.87
CA GLY A 209 -5.09 -0.90 4.96
C GLY A 209 -3.61 -1.09 4.63
N LEU A 210 -3.07 -2.32 4.71
CA LEU A 210 -1.71 -2.63 4.27
C LEU A 210 -1.47 -2.23 2.80
N PHE A 211 -2.48 -2.33 1.93
CA PHE A 211 -2.39 -1.88 0.54
C PHE A 211 -2.28 -0.37 0.38
N THR A 212 -2.38 0.42 1.45
CA THR A 212 -2.21 1.89 1.41
C THR A 212 -0.83 2.34 1.84
N PHE A 213 -0.07 1.50 2.55
CA PHE A 213 1.26 1.85 3.04
C PHE A 213 2.34 1.71 1.97
N SER A 214 3.38 2.53 2.08
CA SER A 214 4.55 2.49 1.18
C SER A 214 5.49 1.37 1.61
N ILE A 215 6.00 0.59 0.65
CA ILE A 215 7.00 -0.43 0.93
C ILE A 215 8.27 0.23 1.50
N GLU A 216 8.83 1.22 0.79
CA GLU A 216 10.07 1.90 1.17
C GLU A 216 9.94 2.76 2.43
N LYS A 217 8.84 3.52 2.56
CA LYS A 217 8.70 4.50 3.65
C LYS A 217 8.00 3.95 4.90
N ASN A 218 7.40 2.76 4.83
CA ASN A 218 6.66 2.19 5.95
C ASN A 218 7.05 0.74 6.21
N PHE A 219 6.90 -0.17 5.25
CA PHE A 219 7.13 -1.59 5.52
C PHE A 219 8.59 -1.90 5.86
N LYS A 220 9.55 -1.52 5.00
CA LYS A 220 10.98 -1.77 5.20
C LYS A 220 11.50 -1.26 6.55
N PRO A 221 11.42 0.05 6.88
CA PRO A 221 12.00 0.56 8.12
C PRO A 221 11.35 -0.04 9.37
N LYS A 222 10.06 -0.40 9.32
CA LYS A 222 9.36 -1.01 10.46
C LYS A 222 9.70 -2.49 10.62
N TYR A 223 9.83 -3.21 9.52
CA TYR A 223 10.25 -4.61 9.53
C TYR A 223 11.70 -4.75 9.97
N GLU A 224 12.60 -3.91 9.45
CA GLU A 224 14.02 -3.88 9.85
C GLU A 224 14.16 -3.65 11.35
N TYR A 225 13.44 -2.66 11.91
CA TYR A 225 13.43 -2.45 13.34
C TYR A 225 12.87 -3.64 14.13
N PHE A 226 11.79 -4.24 13.64
CA PHE A 226 11.16 -5.40 14.28
C PHE A 226 12.12 -6.61 14.33
N ALA A 227 12.74 -6.93 13.20
CA ALA A 227 13.63 -8.07 13.08
C ALA A 227 14.96 -7.85 13.81
N GLN A 228 15.60 -6.69 13.63
CA GLN A 228 16.96 -6.45 14.13
C GLN A 228 16.98 -5.96 15.58
N ALA A 229 16.09 -5.04 15.95
CA ALA A 229 16.12 -4.45 17.29
C ALA A 229 15.21 -5.20 18.26
N MET A 230 14.08 -5.73 17.80
CA MET A 230 13.11 -6.44 18.66
C MET A 230 13.25 -7.97 18.60
N GLY A 231 14.08 -8.50 17.68
CA GLY A 231 14.25 -9.95 17.50
C GLY A 231 13.02 -10.67 16.99
N GLY A 232 12.04 -9.95 16.44
CA GLY A 232 10.75 -10.51 16.02
C GLY A 232 10.79 -11.15 14.63
N SER A 233 9.87 -12.08 14.39
CA SER A 233 9.77 -12.83 13.12
C SER A 233 8.59 -12.38 12.24
N ALA A 234 8.66 -12.67 10.93
CA ALA A 234 7.52 -12.44 10.03
C ALA A 234 6.25 -13.20 10.45
N GLY A 235 6.40 -14.38 11.09
CA GLY A 235 5.28 -15.14 11.64
C GLY A 235 4.50 -14.38 12.73
N GLU A 236 5.20 -13.65 13.59
CA GLU A 236 4.54 -12.80 14.60
C GLU A 236 3.86 -11.58 13.96
N LEU A 237 4.49 -10.98 12.94
CA LEU A 237 3.88 -9.89 12.19
C LEU A 237 2.62 -10.31 11.45
N LYS A 238 2.57 -11.55 10.96
CA LYS A 238 1.37 -12.12 10.37
C LYS A 238 0.23 -12.15 11.39
N GLU A 239 0.48 -12.49 12.65
CA GLU A 239 -0.58 -12.47 13.67
C GLU A 239 -1.01 -11.03 14.01
N PHE A 240 -0.11 -10.05 13.93
CA PHE A 240 -0.38 -8.65 14.23
C PHE A 240 -0.06 -7.66 13.10
N PRO A 241 -0.82 -7.67 11.98
CA PRO A 241 -0.57 -6.81 10.83
C PRO A 241 -0.72 -5.30 11.13
N GLN A 242 -1.46 -4.94 12.18
CA GLN A 242 -1.65 -3.56 12.61
C GLN A 242 -0.34 -2.91 13.07
N TYR A 243 0.72 -3.68 13.33
CA TYR A 243 2.07 -3.16 13.55
C TYR A 243 2.48 -2.11 12.50
N PHE A 244 2.21 -2.37 11.22
CA PHE A 244 2.54 -1.44 10.13
C PHE A 244 1.69 -0.16 10.12
N ALA A 245 0.59 -0.10 10.87
CA ALA A 245 -0.20 1.11 11.04
C ALA A 245 0.37 2.06 12.11
N PHE A 246 1.15 1.56 13.07
CA PHE A 246 1.70 2.40 14.15
C PHE A 246 2.93 3.18 13.72
N SER A 247 3.10 4.39 14.24
CA SER A 247 4.29 5.20 13.99
C SER A 247 5.54 4.54 14.60
N LEU A 248 6.58 4.37 13.78
CA LEU A 248 7.85 3.81 14.23
C LEU A 248 8.47 4.66 15.34
N GLU A 249 8.64 5.96 15.07
CA GLU A 249 9.31 6.90 15.98
C GLU A 249 8.45 7.28 17.19
N LYS A 250 7.13 7.46 17.01
CA LYS A 250 6.28 7.99 18.09
C LYS A 250 5.66 6.91 18.96
N ARG A 251 5.57 5.67 18.49
CA ARG A 251 4.81 4.62 19.19
C ARG A 251 5.59 3.32 19.37
N ILE A 252 6.21 2.79 18.32
CA ILE A 252 6.90 1.50 18.37
C ILE A 252 8.20 1.62 19.20
N LYS A 253 9.15 2.46 18.75
CA LYS A 253 10.45 2.63 19.42
C LYS A 253 10.34 3.04 20.90
N PRO A 254 9.53 4.06 21.29
CA PRO A 254 9.46 4.48 22.68
C PRO A 254 8.90 3.39 23.61
N ARG A 255 7.96 2.58 23.11
CA ARG A 255 7.40 1.47 23.89
C ARG A 255 8.41 0.35 24.04
N HIS A 256 9.08 -0.05 22.96
CA HIS A 256 10.12 -1.05 23.02
C HIS A 256 11.24 -0.65 24.01
N VAL A 257 11.75 0.58 23.92
CA VAL A 257 12.80 1.07 24.84
C VAL A 257 12.32 1.10 26.30
N LYS A 258 11.09 1.57 26.54
CA LYS A 258 10.51 1.59 27.90
C LYS A 258 10.42 0.18 28.48
N TRP A 259 10.05 -0.78 27.65
CA TRP A 259 9.86 -2.18 28.01
C TRP A 259 11.21 -2.85 28.29
N TRP A 260 12.20 -2.68 27.40
CA TRP A 260 13.58 -3.13 27.58
C TRP A 260 14.23 -2.61 28.87
N ARG A 261 14.03 -1.33 29.21
CA ARG A 261 14.58 -0.73 30.45
C ARG A 261 14.02 -1.33 31.74
N ARG A 262 12.89 -2.02 31.69
CA ARG A 262 12.28 -2.66 32.87
C ARG A 262 12.87 -4.04 33.15
N GLY A 263 13.72 -4.56 32.28
CA GLY A 263 14.29 -5.91 32.43
C GLY A 263 13.26 -7.02 32.32
N GLU A 264 12.09 -6.74 31.74
CA GLU A 264 11.13 -7.76 31.36
C GLU A 264 11.71 -8.46 30.11
N ASP A 265 11.76 -9.80 30.07
CA ASP A 265 12.20 -10.59 28.90
C ASP A 265 11.11 -10.55 27.83
N ALA A 266 11.43 -10.08 26.61
CA ALA A 266 10.44 -9.89 25.53
C ALA A 266 9.46 -11.06 25.50
N PRO A 267 8.13 -10.84 25.65
CA PRO A 267 7.19 -11.95 25.67
C PRO A 267 7.43 -12.74 24.40
N ARG A 268 7.78 -14.02 24.57
CA ARG A 268 8.01 -14.92 23.45
C ARG A 268 6.67 -15.04 22.72
N GLY A 269 6.49 -14.22 21.68
CA GLY A 269 5.23 -14.04 20.98
C GLY A 269 4.59 -12.68 21.24
N PHE A 270 4.79 -11.77 20.29
CA PHE A 270 4.06 -10.50 20.14
C PHE A 270 2.53 -10.63 20.13
N ALA A 271 1.99 -11.84 19.99
CA ALA A 271 0.57 -12.12 19.73
C ALA A 271 -0.27 -12.50 20.97
N GLN A 272 0.32 -12.67 22.17
CA GLN A 272 -0.43 -13.24 23.31
C GLN A 272 -1.02 -12.25 24.32
N GLU A 273 -0.61 -10.98 24.35
CA GLU A 273 -1.01 -10.09 25.47
C GLU A 273 -1.93 -8.91 25.14
N HIS A 274 -2.38 -8.74 23.90
CA HIS A 274 -3.29 -7.63 23.58
C HIS A 274 -4.60 -8.11 22.98
N GLY A 275 -5.40 -8.74 23.85
CA GLY A 275 -6.85 -8.68 23.77
C GLY A 275 -7.28 -7.21 23.65
N CYS A 276 -7.91 -6.92 22.52
CA CYS A 276 -8.48 -5.62 22.19
C CYS A 276 -9.57 -5.27 23.21
N GLY A 277 -9.23 -4.48 24.23
CA GLY A 277 -10.18 -3.71 25.01
C GLY A 277 -10.46 -2.39 24.30
N VAL A 278 -11.75 -2.17 24.04
CA VAL A 278 -12.43 -0.94 23.57
C VAL A 278 -11.79 0.37 24.01
#